data_AF-A0A5J4Z4V8-F1
#
_entry.id   AF-A0A5J4Z4V8-F1
#
_cell.length_a   1.000
_cell.length_b   1.000
_cell.length_c   1.000
_cell.angle_alpha   90.00
_cell.angle_beta   90.00
_cell.angle_gamma   90.00
#
_symmetry.space_group_name_H-M   'P 1'
#
loop_
_entity.id
_entity.type
_entity.pdbx_description
1 polymer ?
#
loop_
_entity_poly.entity_id
_entity_poly.type
_entity_poly.pdbx_seq_one_letter_code
_entity_poly.pdbx_strand_id
1 'polypeptide(L)'
;MIDAMIDETPLRGAQAGGAVVLMPKGGPNESYRAIRHRLVNSKRGDLAKRTTCGIRWRVCIWKHFVSLIRLVKRVFKFWRPTSAGEEAYVNEHNPVMGGLETRSTKTSTIATMDVYAYWAVLMQGHARFATSSLSEACETQPHNWSGPRMKSMWVRSAAPDRNLDRVYTRVTENFQIFVTHNGDSDSYELFQESVSARTFHPWLDRVLQISNHGTGDSINIAGMLDLLCTQGMWYESVRLADCMYVLRSVKEKVDFDLVRRAAAVFETEFLAWSKLLVVDEA
;
A
#
# COMPACT_ATOMS: atom_id res chain seq x y z
N MET A 1 -18.10 3.85 -16.14
CA MET A 1 -17.46 2.67 -15.53
C MET A 1 -17.84 2.51 -14.06
N ILE A 2 -17.60 3.49 -13.18
CA ILE A 2 -18.00 3.41 -11.76
C ILE A 2 -19.51 3.22 -11.60
N ASP A 3 -20.30 4.03 -12.30
CA ASP A 3 -21.76 4.01 -12.19
C ASP A 3 -22.32 2.62 -12.61
N ALA A 4 -21.83 2.07 -13.73
CA ALA A 4 -22.18 0.72 -14.20
C ALA A 4 -21.78 -0.45 -13.27
N MET A 5 -20.72 -0.32 -12.45
CA MET A 5 -20.33 -1.38 -11.50
C MET A 5 -21.25 -1.46 -10.28
N ILE A 6 -22.02 -0.41 -9.99
CA ILE A 6 -22.80 -0.31 -8.76
C ILE A 6 -24.31 -0.15 -9.02
N ASP A 7 -24.71 0.16 -10.26
CA ASP A 7 -26.12 0.24 -10.70
C ASP A 7 -26.88 -1.11 -10.62
N GLU A 8 -26.19 -2.24 -10.42
CA GLU A 8 -26.75 -3.60 -10.34
C GLU A 8 -27.48 -3.94 -9.02
N THR A 9 -27.66 -3.01 -8.06
CA THR A 9 -28.28 -3.37 -6.75
C THR A 9 -29.36 -2.44 -6.20
N PRO A 10 -30.54 -2.34 -6.84
CA PRO A 10 -31.74 -1.79 -6.21
C PRO A 10 -32.47 -2.90 -5.43
N LEU A 11 -31.85 -3.48 -4.41
CA LEU A 11 -32.50 -4.48 -3.55
C LEU A 11 -32.89 -3.86 -2.20
N ARG A 12 -34.13 -4.14 -1.79
CA ARG A 12 -34.74 -3.67 -0.55
C ARG A 12 -33.96 -4.22 0.66
N GLY A 13 -33.48 -3.37 1.56
CA GLY A 13 -32.78 -3.79 2.78
C GLY A 13 -31.85 -2.70 3.31
N ALA A 14 -31.34 -2.87 4.53
CA ALA A 14 -30.18 -2.09 4.96
C ALA A 14 -28.97 -2.59 4.18
N GLN A 15 -28.19 -1.68 3.61
CA GLN A 15 -27.01 -2.01 2.82
C GLN A 15 -25.80 -1.29 3.39
N ALA A 16 -24.67 -1.98 3.41
CA ALA A 16 -23.38 -1.42 3.79
C ALA A 16 -22.44 -1.57 2.59
N GLY A 17 -21.69 -0.54 2.27
CA GLY A 17 -20.77 -0.63 1.15
C GLY A 17 -19.69 0.43 1.18
N GLY A 18 -18.78 0.31 0.24
CA GLY A 18 -17.69 1.24 0.11
C GLY A 18 -16.82 0.91 -1.07
N ALA A 19 -15.87 1.79 -1.32
CA ALA A 19 -14.86 1.57 -2.32
C ALA A 19 -13.53 2.23 -1.93
N VAL A 20 -12.47 1.68 -2.52
CA VAL A 20 -11.11 2.18 -2.46
C VAL A 20 -10.64 2.49 -3.86
N VAL A 21 -9.92 3.60 -3.99
CA VAL A 21 -9.23 4.01 -5.21
C VAL A 21 -7.74 4.14 -4.90
N LEU A 22 -6.89 3.48 -5.69
CA LEU A 22 -5.45 3.66 -5.64
C LEU A 22 -5.03 4.74 -6.63
N MET A 23 -4.36 5.77 -6.12
CA MET A 23 -3.86 6.90 -6.92
C MET A 23 -2.35 7.03 -6.79
N PRO A 24 -1.62 7.32 -7.88
CA PRO A 24 -0.18 7.56 -7.79
C PRO A 24 0.09 8.85 -7.00
N LYS A 25 1.13 8.86 -6.16
CA LYS A 25 1.54 10.06 -5.40
C LYS A 25 2.27 11.10 -6.27
N GLY A 26 2.68 10.73 -7.50
CA GLY A 26 3.34 11.63 -8.45
C GLY A 26 4.78 12.02 -8.04
N GLY A 27 5.49 11.09 -7.39
CA GLY A 27 6.92 11.20 -7.08
C GLY A 27 7.76 10.25 -7.95
N PRO A 28 9.11 10.36 -7.91
CA PRO A 28 10.01 9.50 -8.67
C PRO A 28 9.91 8.02 -8.26
N ASN A 29 9.48 7.75 -7.03
CA ASN A 29 9.10 6.41 -6.59
C ASN A 29 7.60 6.25 -6.86
N GLU A 30 7.23 5.27 -7.69
CA GLU A 30 5.86 4.88 -8.11
C GLU A 30 4.99 4.38 -6.93
N SER A 31 4.92 5.18 -5.86
CA SER A 31 4.15 4.86 -4.67
C SER A 31 2.70 5.30 -4.85
N TYR A 32 1.80 4.49 -4.31
CA TYR A 32 0.36 4.71 -4.38
C TYR A 32 -0.19 5.24 -3.05
N ARG A 33 -1.32 5.93 -3.14
CA ARG A 33 -2.16 6.31 -2.00
C ARG A 33 -3.55 5.74 -2.20
N ALA A 34 -4.06 5.08 -1.17
CA ALA A 34 -5.44 4.65 -1.12
C ALA A 34 -6.35 5.81 -0.65
N ILE A 35 -7.38 6.10 -1.45
CA ILE A 35 -8.50 6.97 -1.07
C ILE A 35 -9.72 6.09 -0.89
N ARG A 36 -10.34 6.16 0.30
CA ARG A 36 -11.44 5.28 0.67
C ARG A 36 -12.69 6.07 1.01
N HIS A 37 -13.82 5.48 0.69
CA HIS A 37 -15.11 5.91 1.20
C HIS A 37 -15.93 4.68 1.57
N ARG A 38 -16.51 4.72 2.77
CA ARG A 38 -17.38 3.70 3.32
C ARG A 38 -18.67 4.39 3.77
N LEU A 39 -19.79 3.74 3.55
CA LEU A 39 -21.07 4.27 3.97
C LEU A 39 -22.05 3.14 4.32
N VAL A 40 -22.89 3.44 5.29
CA VAL A 40 -24.07 2.64 5.61
C VAL A 40 -25.27 3.37 5.03
N ASN A 41 -26.07 2.65 4.28
CA ASN A 41 -27.28 3.18 3.67
C ASN A 41 -28.48 2.79 4.52
N SER A 42 -29.40 3.75 4.72
CA SER A 42 -30.70 3.43 5.29
C SER A 42 -31.54 2.66 4.25
N LYS A 43 -32.65 2.06 4.70
CA LYS A 43 -33.55 1.18 3.92
C LYS A 43 -33.98 1.71 2.54
N ARG A 44 -33.86 3.02 2.29
CA ARG A 44 -34.17 3.68 1.01
C ARG A 44 -33.06 4.67 0.69
N GLY A 45 -32.21 4.33 -0.27
CA GLY A 45 -31.17 5.20 -0.78
C GLY A 45 -30.38 4.51 -1.88
N ASP A 46 -29.75 5.30 -2.74
CA ASP A 46 -28.89 4.79 -3.80
C ASP A 46 -27.44 4.68 -3.26
N LEU A 47 -27.05 3.48 -2.82
CA LEU A 47 -25.72 3.19 -2.27
C LEU A 47 -24.63 3.45 -3.32
N ALA A 48 -24.90 3.13 -4.59
CA ALA A 48 -24.00 3.37 -5.71
C ALA A 48 -23.65 4.84 -5.84
N LYS A 49 -24.68 5.67 -6.05
CA LYS A 49 -24.52 7.11 -6.26
C LYS A 49 -23.86 7.78 -5.07
N ARG A 50 -24.23 7.39 -3.84
CA ARG A 50 -23.61 7.94 -2.63
C ARG A 50 -22.14 7.53 -2.50
N THR A 51 -21.80 6.28 -2.78
CA THR A 51 -20.41 5.80 -2.72
C THR A 51 -19.55 6.52 -3.76
N THR A 52 -20.02 6.58 -5.00
CA THR A 52 -19.34 7.27 -6.10
C THR A 52 -19.17 8.76 -5.82
N CYS A 53 -20.22 9.44 -5.36
CA CYS A 53 -20.16 10.85 -5.01
C CYS A 53 -19.13 11.11 -3.90
N GLY A 54 -19.15 10.30 -2.84
CA GLY A 54 -18.19 10.46 -1.74
C GLY A 54 -16.74 10.18 -2.16
N ILE A 55 -16.50 9.21 -3.04
CA ILE A 55 -15.17 8.96 -3.61
C ILE A 55 -14.73 10.14 -4.48
N ARG A 56 -15.57 10.59 -5.41
CA ARG A 56 -15.27 11.73 -6.28
C ARG A 56 -14.92 12.97 -5.46
N TRP A 57 -15.70 13.27 -4.42
CA TRP A 57 -15.44 14.38 -3.52
C TRP A 57 -14.09 14.26 -2.80
N ARG A 58 -13.76 13.08 -2.26
CA ARG A 58 -12.46 12.84 -1.59
C ARG A 58 -11.28 12.95 -2.55
N VAL A 59 -11.43 12.45 -3.78
CA VAL A 59 -10.44 12.60 -4.84
C VAL A 59 -10.25 14.07 -5.20
N CYS A 60 -11.33 14.86 -5.32
CA CYS A 60 -11.25 16.30 -5.57
C CYS A 60 -10.52 17.04 -4.44
N ILE A 61 -10.86 16.77 -3.17
CA ILE A 61 -10.14 17.35 -2.03
C ILE A 61 -8.66 17.03 -2.08
N TRP A 62 -8.31 15.77 -2.35
CA TRP A 62 -6.93 15.35 -2.47
C TRP A 62 -6.20 16.11 -3.57
N LYS A 63 -6.82 16.25 -4.76
CA LYS A 63 -6.27 17.02 -5.87
C LYS A 63 -6.00 18.47 -5.47
N HIS A 64 -6.97 19.13 -4.82
CA HIS A 64 -6.79 20.50 -4.35
C HIS A 64 -5.68 20.62 -3.30
N PHE A 65 -5.60 19.68 -2.36
CA PHE A 65 -4.54 19.64 -1.35
C PHE A 65 -3.14 19.47 -1.97
N VAL A 66 -2.98 18.56 -2.93
CA VAL A 66 -1.71 18.36 -3.65
C VAL A 66 -1.33 19.60 -4.45
N SER A 67 -2.28 20.22 -5.15
CA SER A 67 -2.06 21.47 -5.87
C SER A 67 -1.65 22.62 -4.95
N LEU A 68 -2.29 22.73 -3.77
CA LEU A 68 -1.92 23.71 -2.76
C LEU A 68 -0.51 23.48 -2.23
N ILE A 69 -0.12 22.24 -1.91
CA ILE A 69 1.25 21.91 -1.49
C ILE A 69 2.26 22.29 -2.58
N ARG A 70 1.96 22.02 -3.85
CA ARG A 70 2.85 22.39 -4.96
C ARG A 70 2.99 23.90 -5.09
N LEU A 71 1.88 24.64 -4.97
CA LEU A 71 1.90 26.10 -4.98
C LEU A 71 2.75 26.65 -3.84
N VAL A 72 2.52 26.16 -2.62
CA VAL A 72 3.32 26.52 -1.43
C VAL A 72 4.79 26.20 -1.66
N LYS A 73 5.14 25.00 -2.13
CA LYS A 73 6.54 24.65 -2.46
C LYS A 73 7.16 25.58 -3.51
N ARG A 74 6.41 26.01 -4.53
CA ARG A 74 6.89 26.98 -5.54
C ARG A 74 7.15 28.35 -4.91
N VAL A 75 6.21 28.86 -4.11
CA VAL A 75 6.34 30.14 -3.41
C VAL A 75 7.51 30.11 -2.41
N PHE A 76 7.64 29.06 -1.61
CA PHE A 76 8.73 28.93 -0.65
C PHE A 76 10.09 28.64 -1.29
N LYS A 77 10.15 27.96 -2.44
CA LYS A 77 11.39 27.83 -3.21
C LYS A 77 11.84 29.17 -3.79
N PHE A 78 10.89 30.03 -4.17
CA PHE A 78 11.14 31.41 -4.57
C PHE A 78 11.56 32.29 -3.38
N TRP A 79 11.14 31.94 -2.16
CA TRP A 79 11.45 32.66 -0.93
C TRP A 79 12.68 32.14 -0.16
N ARG A 80 13.34 31.07 -0.63
CA ARG A 80 14.70 30.77 -0.15
C ARG A 80 15.58 31.89 -0.69
N PRO A 81 16.17 32.75 0.16
CA PRO A 81 17.20 33.66 -0.30
C PRO A 81 18.26 32.77 -0.95
N THR A 82 18.71 33.15 -2.14
CA THR A 82 19.98 32.69 -2.67
C THR A 82 21.02 33.16 -1.64
N SER A 83 21.26 32.35 -0.61
CA SER A 83 22.36 32.58 0.30
C SER A 83 23.61 32.44 -0.56
N ALA A 84 24.17 33.59 -0.89
CA ALA A 84 25.48 33.74 -1.49
C ALA A 84 26.47 32.84 -0.76
N GLY A 85 27.23 32.02 -1.50
CA GLY A 85 28.41 31.35 -0.97
C GLY A 85 28.53 29.83 -1.16
N GLU A 86 27.84 29.18 -2.10
CA GLU A 86 28.36 27.92 -2.63
C GLU A 86 29.38 28.27 -3.72
N GLU A 87 30.64 28.40 -3.30
CA GLU A 87 31.79 28.42 -4.19
C GLU A 87 31.69 27.21 -5.13
N ALA A 88 31.59 27.51 -6.41
CA ALA A 88 31.81 26.53 -7.45
C ALA A 88 33.22 25.96 -7.28
N TYR A 89 33.31 24.72 -6.80
CA TYR A 89 34.52 23.92 -6.92
C TYR A 89 34.70 23.62 -8.41
N VAL A 90 35.37 24.53 -9.11
CA VAL A 90 35.79 24.35 -10.49
C VAL A 90 36.91 23.32 -10.48
N ASN A 91 36.60 22.09 -10.87
CA ASN A 91 37.62 21.12 -11.25
C ASN A 91 38.26 21.59 -12.57
N GLU A 92 39.28 22.45 -12.46
CA GLU A 92 40.22 22.71 -13.54
C GLU A 92 41.12 21.48 -13.71
N HIS A 93 40.70 20.51 -14.54
CA HIS A 93 41.60 19.68 -15.34
C HIS A 93 40.81 18.81 -16.31
N ASN A 94 40.58 19.35 -17.51
CA ASN A 94 40.59 18.54 -18.74
C ASN A 94 40.78 19.47 -19.95
N PRO A 95 41.89 19.32 -20.72
CA PRO A 95 42.07 20.10 -21.93
C PRO A 95 41.15 19.57 -23.04
N VAL A 96 40.52 20.55 -23.68
CA VAL A 96 39.75 20.55 -24.92
C VAL A 96 40.29 19.61 -26.00
N MET A 97 39.39 18.84 -26.63
CA MET A 97 39.41 18.58 -28.07
C MET A 97 38.00 18.26 -28.60
N GLY A 98 37.61 18.96 -29.67
CA GLY A 98 36.65 18.46 -30.67
C GLY A 98 35.22 18.94 -30.55
N GLY A 99 34.92 20.08 -31.18
CA GLY A 99 33.57 20.63 -31.28
C GLY A 99 32.61 19.80 -32.14
N LEU A 100 31.34 19.88 -31.76
CA LEU A 100 30.22 19.89 -32.68
C LEU A 100 29.12 20.74 -32.05
N GLU A 101 28.92 21.93 -32.61
CA GLU A 101 27.84 22.84 -32.25
C GLU A 101 26.48 22.19 -32.58
N THR A 102 25.85 21.54 -31.60
CA THR A 102 24.41 21.28 -31.67
C THR A 102 23.69 22.48 -31.08
N ARG A 103 23.29 23.34 -32.02
CA ARG A 103 22.31 24.42 -31.93
C ARG A 103 21.29 24.20 -30.80
N SER A 104 21.39 25.07 -29.80
CA SER A 104 20.42 25.27 -28.72
C SER A 104 19.03 25.52 -29.29
N THR A 105 18.19 24.49 -29.30
CA THR A 105 16.74 24.68 -29.23
C THR A 105 16.38 24.73 -27.76
N LYS A 106 16.19 25.95 -27.25
CA LYS A 106 15.40 26.23 -26.04
C LYS A 106 13.97 25.78 -26.30
N THR A 107 13.73 24.47 -26.23
CA THR A 107 12.39 23.91 -26.19
C THR A 107 11.93 23.99 -24.75
N SER A 108 10.92 24.81 -24.52
CA SER A 108 10.23 25.03 -23.26
C SER A 108 9.87 23.72 -22.55
N THR A 109 10.69 23.31 -21.57
CA THR A 109 10.42 22.19 -20.64
C THR A 109 9.32 22.49 -19.63
N ILE A 110 8.35 23.34 -20.01
CA ILE A 110 7.23 23.78 -19.17
C ILE A 110 5.93 23.04 -19.54
N ALA A 111 5.89 22.27 -20.63
CA ALA A 111 4.67 21.63 -21.12
C ALA A 111 4.54 20.10 -20.88
N THR A 112 5.52 19.43 -20.27
CA THR A 112 5.45 17.96 -20.06
C THR A 112 5.00 17.52 -18.65
N MET A 113 4.75 18.44 -17.71
CA MET A 113 4.29 18.07 -16.35
C MET A 113 2.77 17.95 -16.18
N ASP A 114 1.96 18.30 -17.18
CA ASP A 114 0.49 18.21 -17.09
C ASP A 114 -0.10 16.87 -17.55
N VAL A 115 0.72 15.94 -18.04
CA VAL A 115 0.25 14.64 -18.56
C VAL A 115 0.14 13.55 -17.47
N TYR A 116 0.55 13.82 -16.24
CA TYR A 116 0.11 13.02 -15.08
C TYR A 116 -1.33 13.38 -14.71
N ALA A 117 -2.25 13.22 -15.65
CA ALA A 117 -3.65 13.00 -15.34
C ALA A 117 -3.67 11.80 -14.39
N TYR A 118 -3.95 12.03 -13.11
CA TYR A 118 -3.96 10.98 -12.09
C TYR A 118 -5.13 10.03 -12.38
N TRP A 119 -4.90 9.06 -13.26
CA TRP A 119 -5.82 7.95 -13.49
C TRP A 119 -5.82 7.10 -12.21
N ALA A 120 -7.00 6.72 -11.75
CA ALA A 120 -7.11 5.65 -10.75
C ALA A 120 -6.47 4.40 -11.35
N VAL A 121 -5.47 3.83 -10.68
CA VAL A 121 -4.81 2.59 -11.16
C VAL A 121 -5.68 1.38 -10.84
N LEU A 122 -6.36 1.42 -9.70
CA LEU A 122 -7.31 0.40 -9.29
C LEU A 122 -8.48 1.06 -8.56
N MET A 123 -9.69 0.60 -8.88
CA MET A 123 -10.87 0.85 -8.08
C MET A 123 -11.51 -0.48 -7.70
N GLN A 124 -11.78 -0.64 -6.41
CA GLN A 124 -12.42 -1.82 -5.86
C GLN A 124 -13.54 -1.38 -4.94
N GLY A 125 -14.75 -1.88 -5.20
CA GLY A 125 -15.95 -1.58 -4.43
C GLY A 125 -16.70 -2.84 -4.06
N HIS A 126 -17.50 -2.75 -3.01
CA HIS A 126 -18.38 -3.85 -2.59
C HIS A 126 -19.63 -3.29 -1.93
N ALA A 127 -20.77 -3.91 -2.27
CA ALA A 127 -22.05 -3.73 -1.61
C ALA A 127 -22.38 -5.03 -0.87
N ARG A 128 -22.52 -4.94 0.45
CA ARG A 128 -22.85 -6.06 1.33
C ARG A 128 -24.33 -6.05 1.64
N PHE A 129 -24.93 -7.23 1.58
CA PHE A 129 -26.24 -7.53 2.14
C PHE A 129 -26.06 -8.11 3.54
N ALA A 130 -26.50 -7.38 4.55
CA ALA A 130 -26.48 -7.87 5.91
C ALA A 130 -27.64 -8.86 6.13
N THR A 131 -27.36 -9.98 6.79
CA THR A 131 -28.40 -10.87 7.33
C THR A 131 -29.10 -10.26 8.56
N SER A 132 -28.45 -9.27 9.19
CA SER A 132 -29.02 -8.44 10.25
C SER A 132 -29.76 -7.20 9.68
N SER A 133 -30.77 -6.74 10.42
CA SER A 133 -31.49 -5.50 10.10
C SER A 133 -30.70 -4.22 10.43
N LEU A 134 -29.59 -4.35 11.15
CA LEU A 134 -28.65 -3.29 11.50
C LEU A 134 -27.36 -3.51 10.72
N SER A 135 -26.96 -2.51 9.95
CA SER A 135 -25.66 -2.48 9.27
C SER A 135 -24.76 -1.49 10.00
N GLU A 136 -23.55 -1.91 10.33
CA GLU A 136 -22.57 -1.04 10.99
C GLU A 136 -21.48 -0.56 10.02
N ALA A 137 -20.86 0.58 10.34
CA ALA A 137 -19.77 1.11 9.51
C ALA A 137 -18.51 0.21 9.58
N CYS A 138 -18.29 -0.50 10.69
CA CYS A 138 -17.17 -1.43 10.84
C CYS A 138 -17.29 -2.65 9.91
N GLU A 139 -18.53 -3.00 9.54
CA GLU A 139 -18.91 -4.10 8.66
C GLU A 139 -18.85 -3.77 7.16
N THR A 140 -18.57 -2.50 6.83
CA THR A 140 -18.45 -2.03 5.44
C THR A 140 -17.11 -2.42 4.81
N GLN A 141 -17.20 -2.95 3.60
CA GLN A 141 -16.05 -3.34 2.78
C GLN A 141 -15.58 -2.19 1.87
N PRO A 142 -14.33 -2.23 1.33
CA PRO A 142 -13.28 -3.23 1.56
C PRO A 142 -12.76 -3.24 3.00
N HIS A 143 -12.45 -4.39 3.60
CA HIS A 143 -11.79 -4.50 4.91
C HIS A 143 -10.28 -4.36 4.81
N ASN A 144 -9.66 -4.03 5.94
CA ASN A 144 -8.22 -3.99 6.13
C ASN A 144 -7.95 -4.36 7.60
N TRP A 145 -6.99 -5.24 7.86
CA TRP A 145 -6.66 -5.62 9.22
C TRP A 145 -5.70 -4.60 9.86
N SER A 146 -4.48 -4.51 9.34
CA SER A 146 -3.41 -3.72 9.96
C SER A 146 -3.50 -2.22 9.71
N GLY A 147 -4.25 -1.80 8.69
CA GLY A 147 -4.22 -0.41 8.20
C GLY A 147 -2.93 -0.07 7.47
N PRO A 148 -2.75 1.21 7.07
CA PRO A 148 -1.53 1.66 6.41
C PRO A 148 -0.34 1.61 7.38
N ARG A 149 0.75 0.94 6.99
CA ARG A 149 1.97 0.85 7.80
C ARG A 149 3.21 0.95 6.94
N MET A 150 4.22 1.67 7.43
CA MET A 150 5.54 1.64 6.80
C MET A 150 6.18 0.28 7.07
N LYS A 151 6.56 -0.41 6.00
CA LYS A 151 7.24 -1.70 6.05
C LYS A 151 8.52 -1.63 5.25
N SER A 152 9.56 -2.26 5.78
CA SER A 152 10.81 -2.42 5.06
C SER A 152 10.73 -3.70 4.25
N MET A 153 10.98 -3.60 2.95
CA MET A 153 10.83 -4.70 2.01
C MET A 153 11.96 -4.69 0.99
N TRP A 154 12.38 -5.88 0.60
CA TRP A 154 13.29 -6.11 -0.50
C TRP A 154 12.48 -6.23 -1.79
N VAL A 155 12.71 -5.32 -2.71
CA VAL A 155 12.08 -5.29 -4.03
C VAL A 155 13.13 -5.51 -5.10
N ARG A 156 12.75 -6.21 -6.17
CA ARG A 156 13.61 -6.33 -7.35
C ARG A 156 13.64 -4.99 -8.07
N SER A 157 14.82 -4.48 -8.40
CA SER A 157 14.92 -3.23 -9.18
C SER A 157 14.38 -3.45 -10.59
N ALA A 158 13.43 -2.62 -11.04
CA ALA A 158 12.84 -2.68 -12.38
C ALA A 158 13.82 -2.18 -13.47
N ALA A 159 14.74 -1.30 -13.08
CA ALA A 159 15.90 -0.90 -13.86
C ALA A 159 17.11 -1.07 -12.93
N PRO A 160 17.93 -2.13 -13.07
CA PRO A 160 19.25 -2.09 -12.45
C PRO A 160 19.92 -0.80 -12.92
N ASP A 161 20.32 0.04 -11.97
CA ASP A 161 21.07 1.24 -12.29
C ASP A 161 22.30 0.76 -13.08
N ARG A 162 22.55 1.31 -14.26
CA ARG A 162 23.63 0.84 -15.15
C ARG A 162 25.02 0.91 -14.50
N ASN A 163 25.13 1.59 -13.36
CA ASN A 163 26.36 1.73 -12.58
C ASN A 163 26.34 0.96 -11.24
N LEU A 164 25.22 0.33 -10.86
CA LEU A 164 25.07 -0.44 -9.64
C LEU A 164 24.21 -1.66 -9.97
N ASP A 165 24.83 -2.80 -10.28
CA ASP A 165 24.20 -4.11 -10.58
C ASP A 165 23.45 -4.73 -9.38
N ARG A 166 22.75 -3.91 -8.61
CA ARG A 166 21.91 -4.34 -7.50
C ARG A 166 20.58 -4.82 -8.05
N VAL A 167 20.44 -6.14 -8.13
CA VAL A 167 19.19 -6.81 -8.53
C VAL A 167 18.06 -6.53 -7.53
N TYR A 168 18.38 -6.37 -6.24
CA TYR A 168 17.43 -6.08 -5.18
C TYR A 168 17.80 -4.82 -4.39
N THR A 169 16.79 -4.03 -4.04
CA THR A 169 16.95 -2.83 -3.21
C THR A 169 16.00 -2.91 -2.01
N ARG A 170 16.49 -2.42 -0.87
CA ARG A 170 15.68 -2.29 0.34
C ARG A 170 14.93 -0.96 0.28
N VAL A 171 13.61 -1.03 0.30
CA VAL A 171 12.73 0.14 0.33
C VAL A 171 11.89 0.13 1.60
N THR A 172 11.49 1.31 2.03
CA THR A 172 10.54 1.47 3.14
C THR A 172 9.30 2.14 2.59
N GLU A 173 8.25 1.37 2.40
CA GLU A 173 7.04 1.80 1.71
C GLU A 173 5.80 1.56 2.56
N ASN A 174 4.72 2.29 2.23
CA ASN A 174 3.44 2.10 2.90
C ASN A 174 2.77 0.81 2.38
N PHE A 175 2.67 -0.18 3.24
CA PHE A 175 2.00 -1.45 3.00
C PHE A 175 0.57 -1.41 3.55
N GLN A 176 -0.38 -1.88 2.75
CA GLN A 176 -1.78 -2.02 3.15
C GLN A 176 -2.50 -3.00 2.24
N ILE A 177 -3.30 -3.89 2.83
CA ILE A 177 -4.17 -4.81 2.09
C ILE A 177 -5.63 -4.33 2.19
N PHE A 178 -6.34 -4.46 1.07
CA PHE A 178 -7.79 -4.24 0.98
C PHE A 178 -8.49 -5.49 0.49
N VAL A 179 -9.46 -5.96 1.25
CA VAL A 179 -10.22 -7.16 0.94
C VAL A 179 -11.67 -6.82 0.69
N THR A 180 -12.20 -7.23 -0.45
CA THR A 180 -13.64 -7.39 -0.65
C THR A 180 -13.94 -8.87 -0.72
N HIS A 181 -14.95 -9.30 0.00
CA HIS A 181 -15.37 -10.68 0.12
C HIS A 181 -16.87 -10.75 -0.12
N ASN A 182 -17.28 -11.57 -1.09
CA ASN A 182 -18.69 -11.88 -1.33
C ASN A 182 -18.91 -13.36 -1.01
N GLY A 183 -19.50 -13.62 0.15
CA GLY A 183 -19.65 -14.97 0.68
C GLY A 183 -19.78 -14.93 2.19
N ASP A 184 -19.69 -16.10 2.79
CA ASP A 184 -19.66 -16.31 4.23
C ASP A 184 -18.56 -17.33 4.56
N SER A 185 -18.00 -17.27 5.75
CA SER A 185 -17.01 -18.24 6.23
C SER A 185 -17.22 -18.55 7.70
N ASP A 186 -17.75 -19.75 7.97
CA ASP A 186 -18.08 -20.20 9.31
C ASP A 186 -16.85 -20.66 10.12
N SER A 187 -15.85 -21.21 9.42
CA SER A 187 -14.67 -21.80 10.05
C SER A 187 -13.41 -21.68 9.17
N TYR A 188 -12.26 -21.85 9.81
CA TYR A 188 -10.93 -21.80 9.21
C TYR A 188 -10.18 -23.06 9.63
N GLU A 189 -9.42 -23.65 8.71
CA GLU A 189 -8.55 -24.77 9.03
C GLU A 189 -7.19 -24.25 9.50
N LEU A 190 -6.83 -24.57 10.75
CA LEU A 190 -5.53 -24.24 11.33
C LEU A 190 -5.03 -25.43 12.13
N PHE A 191 -3.75 -25.78 11.99
CA PHE A 191 -3.15 -26.90 12.73
C PHE A 191 -3.92 -28.23 12.57
N GLN A 192 -4.49 -28.47 11.38
CA GLN A 192 -5.36 -29.62 11.07
C GLN A 192 -6.66 -29.67 11.89
N GLU A 193 -7.05 -28.55 12.51
CA GLU A 193 -8.28 -28.39 13.25
C GLU A 193 -9.18 -27.35 12.58
N SER A 194 -10.49 -27.60 12.58
CA SER A 194 -11.48 -26.59 12.19
C SER A 194 -11.69 -25.64 13.37
N VAL A 195 -11.42 -24.36 13.14
CA VAL A 195 -11.44 -23.29 14.14
C VAL A 195 -12.53 -22.29 13.77
N SER A 196 -13.41 -21.98 14.72
CA SER A 196 -14.46 -20.99 14.51
C SER A 196 -13.89 -19.58 14.30
N ALA A 197 -14.62 -18.72 13.58
CA ALA A 197 -14.26 -17.31 13.43
C ALA A 197 -14.00 -16.58 14.77
N ARG A 198 -14.73 -16.97 15.84
CA ARG A 198 -14.58 -16.41 17.20
C ARG A 198 -13.24 -16.76 17.84
N THR A 199 -12.68 -17.92 17.50
CA THR A 199 -11.37 -18.37 18.00
C THR A 199 -10.25 -17.88 17.08
N PHE A 200 -10.51 -17.80 15.78
CA PHE A 200 -9.57 -17.35 14.77
C PHE A 200 -9.22 -15.87 14.90
N HIS A 201 -10.21 -15.00 15.15
CA HIS A 201 -9.97 -13.55 15.26
C HIS A 201 -8.99 -13.17 16.38
N PRO A 202 -9.16 -13.64 17.65
CA PRO A 202 -8.18 -13.38 18.69
C PRO A 202 -6.82 -14.03 18.43
N TRP A 203 -6.77 -15.14 17.68
CA TRP A 203 -5.50 -15.73 17.25
C TRP A 203 -4.78 -14.81 16.26
N LEU A 204 -5.48 -14.25 15.27
CA LEU A 204 -4.95 -13.24 14.36
C LEU A 204 -4.43 -12.01 15.11
N ASP A 205 -5.17 -11.50 16.10
CA ASP A 205 -4.71 -10.38 16.95
C ASP A 205 -3.35 -10.66 17.59
N ARG A 206 -3.18 -11.87 18.12
CA ARG A 206 -1.93 -12.31 18.78
C ARG A 206 -0.79 -12.44 17.79
N VAL A 207 -0.97 -13.19 16.71
CA VAL A 207 0.12 -13.45 15.75
C VAL A 207 0.48 -12.18 14.98
N LEU A 208 -0.49 -11.32 14.68
CA LEU A 208 -0.23 -10.07 13.97
C LEU A 208 0.32 -8.96 14.87
N GLN A 209 0.20 -9.09 16.20
CA GLN A 209 0.49 -8.05 17.20
C GLN A 209 -0.32 -6.76 16.96
N ILE A 210 -1.53 -6.91 16.43
CA ILE A 210 -2.40 -5.80 16.03
C ILE A 210 -3.82 -6.21 16.35
N SER A 211 -4.42 -5.53 17.32
CA SER A 211 -5.83 -5.70 17.62
C SER A 211 -6.70 -5.10 16.51
N ASN A 212 -7.69 -5.86 16.07
CA ASN A 212 -8.75 -5.38 15.20
C ASN A 212 -10.10 -5.43 15.93
N HIS A 213 -10.92 -4.38 15.79
CA HIS A 213 -12.27 -4.34 16.39
C HIS A 213 -13.38 -4.60 15.36
N GLY A 214 -13.01 -4.90 14.11
CA GLY A 214 -13.95 -5.26 13.07
C GLY A 214 -14.63 -6.59 13.37
N THR A 215 -15.90 -6.69 13.02
CA THR A 215 -16.69 -7.91 13.13
C THR A 215 -16.88 -8.53 11.75
N GLY A 216 -17.02 -9.85 11.71
CA GLY A 216 -17.28 -10.63 10.50
C GLY A 216 -16.12 -11.51 10.05
N ASP A 217 -16.42 -12.38 9.10
CA ASP A 217 -15.49 -13.28 8.43
C ASP A 217 -14.50 -12.53 7.51
N SER A 218 -14.98 -11.48 6.87
CA SER A 218 -14.28 -10.75 5.83
C SER A 218 -13.11 -9.94 6.40
N ILE A 219 -13.21 -9.52 7.66
CA ILE A 219 -12.09 -8.91 8.37
C ILE A 219 -11.03 -9.96 8.74
N ASN A 220 -11.44 -11.17 9.13
CA ASN A 220 -10.50 -12.27 9.39
C ASN A 220 -9.74 -12.68 8.13
N ILE A 221 -10.40 -12.70 6.96
CA ILE A 221 -9.72 -12.91 5.67
C ILE A 221 -8.68 -11.81 5.43
N ALA A 222 -8.98 -10.55 5.76
CA ALA A 222 -7.99 -9.48 5.67
C ALA A 222 -6.79 -9.67 6.63
N GLY A 223 -7.02 -10.18 7.84
CA GLY A 223 -5.95 -10.52 8.78
C GLY A 223 -5.12 -11.70 8.28
N MET A 224 -5.76 -12.72 7.72
CA MET A 224 -5.08 -13.86 7.12
C MET A 224 -4.21 -13.43 5.93
N LEU A 225 -4.69 -12.55 5.06
CA LEU A 225 -3.88 -11.99 3.98
C LEU A 225 -2.72 -11.14 4.51
N ASP A 226 -2.92 -10.35 5.57
CA ASP A 226 -1.81 -9.64 6.25
C ASP A 226 -0.77 -10.59 6.85
N LEU A 227 -1.16 -11.83 7.23
CA LEU A 227 -0.24 -12.86 7.71
C LEU A 227 0.51 -13.54 6.55
N LEU A 228 -0.18 -13.81 5.45
CA LEU A 228 0.35 -14.56 4.30
C LEU A 228 1.18 -13.69 3.33
N CYS A 229 0.87 -12.41 3.21
CA CYS A 229 1.59 -11.50 2.31
C CYS A 229 2.90 -11.03 2.95
N THR A 230 3.95 -11.86 2.82
CA THR A 230 5.25 -11.61 3.47
C THR A 230 6.40 -11.37 2.49
N GLN A 231 6.13 -11.37 1.17
CA GLN A 231 7.17 -11.32 0.14
C GLN A 231 8.09 -10.10 0.32
N GLY A 232 9.40 -10.36 0.32
CA GLY A 232 10.43 -9.34 0.52
C GLY A 232 10.55 -8.83 1.96
N MET A 233 9.77 -9.36 2.91
CA MET A 233 9.75 -8.91 4.30
C MET A 233 10.14 -10.06 5.22
N TRP A 234 11.40 -10.06 5.70
CA TRP A 234 11.96 -11.19 6.46
C TRP A 234 11.27 -11.41 7.80
N TYR A 235 10.95 -10.34 8.55
CA TYR A 235 10.27 -10.48 9.84
C TYR A 235 8.90 -11.16 9.69
N GLU A 236 8.11 -10.70 8.73
CA GLU A 236 6.80 -11.22 8.40
C GLU A 236 6.89 -12.68 7.92
N SER A 237 7.90 -13.00 7.10
CA SER A 237 8.11 -14.36 6.57
C SER A 237 8.51 -15.35 7.65
N VAL A 238 9.43 -14.97 8.55
CA VAL A 238 9.82 -15.80 9.69
C VAL A 238 8.65 -16.00 10.65
N ARG A 239 7.86 -14.95 10.90
CA ARG A 239 6.64 -15.05 11.71
C ARG A 239 5.63 -16.01 11.09
N LEU A 240 5.43 -15.97 9.78
CA LEU A 240 4.56 -16.91 9.07
C LEU A 240 5.10 -18.34 9.20
N ALA A 241 6.41 -18.54 9.03
CA ALA A 241 7.03 -19.84 9.19
C ALA A 241 6.87 -20.40 10.61
N ASP A 242 7.02 -19.57 11.64
CA ASP A 242 6.75 -19.94 13.05
C ASP A 242 5.29 -20.40 13.22
N CYS A 243 4.34 -19.65 12.66
CA CYS A 243 2.92 -20.00 12.71
C CYS A 243 2.59 -21.30 11.97
N MET A 244 3.30 -21.63 10.88
CA MET A 244 3.02 -22.81 10.06
C MET A 244 3.72 -24.08 10.54
N TYR A 245 4.93 -23.96 11.09
CA TYR A 245 5.81 -25.11 11.32
C TYR A 245 6.29 -25.27 12.76
N VAL A 246 6.18 -24.23 13.60
CA VAL A 246 6.64 -24.29 14.99
C VAL A 246 5.47 -24.41 15.95
N LEU A 247 4.44 -23.56 15.77
CA LEU A 247 3.23 -23.62 16.58
C LEU A 247 2.47 -24.93 16.31
N ARG A 248 1.96 -25.54 17.38
CA ARG A 248 1.19 -26.81 17.32
C ARG A 248 -0.30 -26.64 17.55
N SER A 249 -0.73 -25.47 18.03
CA SER A 249 -2.14 -25.18 18.24
C SER A 249 -2.41 -23.67 18.27
N VAL A 250 -3.68 -23.29 18.11
CA VAL A 250 -4.12 -21.89 18.22
C VAL A 250 -3.88 -21.26 19.60
N LYS A 251 -3.65 -22.07 20.64
CA LYS A 251 -3.45 -21.61 22.03
C LYS A 251 -2.01 -21.21 22.31
N GLU A 252 -1.06 -21.70 21.50
CA GLU A 252 0.35 -21.37 21.65
C GLU A 252 0.63 -19.91 21.28
N LYS A 253 1.75 -19.40 21.78
CA LYS A 253 2.18 -18.02 21.59
C LYS A 253 3.44 -18.01 20.75
N VAL A 254 3.47 -17.10 19.78
CA VAL A 254 4.67 -16.79 19.00
C VAL A 254 5.73 -16.20 19.92
N ASP A 255 6.95 -16.73 19.87
CA ASP A 255 8.13 -16.10 20.48
C ASP A 255 8.63 -15.00 19.53
N PHE A 256 8.12 -13.78 19.72
CA PHE A 256 8.48 -12.66 18.86
C PHE A 256 9.94 -12.23 18.98
N ASP A 257 10.62 -12.54 20.09
CA ASP A 257 12.05 -12.22 20.21
C ASP A 257 12.88 -13.19 19.39
N LEU A 258 12.53 -14.48 19.40
CA LEU A 258 13.12 -15.47 18.49
C LEU A 258 12.87 -15.10 17.03
N VAL A 259 11.63 -14.75 16.67
CA VAL A 259 11.28 -14.32 15.30
C VAL A 259 12.12 -13.11 14.87
N ARG A 260 12.28 -12.10 15.73
CA ARG A 260 13.13 -10.91 15.42
C ARG A 260 14.58 -11.30 15.21
N ARG A 261 15.15 -12.12 16.10
CA ARG A 261 16.55 -12.57 15.97
C ARG A 261 16.76 -13.37 14.70
N ALA A 262 15.87 -14.31 14.38
CA ALA A 262 15.95 -15.11 13.16
C ALA A 262 15.81 -14.24 11.90
N ALA A 263 14.84 -13.31 11.87
CA ALA A 263 14.68 -12.37 10.76
C ALA A 263 15.91 -11.46 10.55
N ALA A 264 16.60 -11.06 11.64
CA ALA A 264 17.80 -10.25 11.56
C ALA A 264 18.99 -10.98 10.92
N VAL A 265 19.05 -12.31 11.05
CA VAL A 265 20.04 -13.14 10.33
C VAL A 265 19.78 -13.03 8.82
N PHE A 266 18.55 -13.29 8.36
CA PHE A 266 18.20 -13.18 6.94
C PHE A 266 18.44 -11.77 6.38
N GLU A 267 18.09 -10.74 7.15
CA GLU A 267 18.33 -9.34 6.75
C GLU A 267 19.83 -9.05 6.58
N THR A 268 20.67 -9.53 7.50
CA THR A 268 22.13 -9.34 7.44
C THR A 268 22.74 -10.08 6.25
N GLU A 269 22.41 -11.36 6.08
CA GLU A 269 22.94 -12.19 5.01
C GLU A 269 22.48 -11.71 3.63
N PHE A 270 21.21 -11.37 3.48
CA PHE A 270 20.69 -10.86 2.21
C PHE A 270 21.28 -9.49 1.86
N LEU A 271 21.51 -8.63 2.86
CA LEU A 271 22.22 -7.38 2.64
C LEU A 271 23.66 -7.60 2.19
N ALA A 272 24.39 -8.55 2.78
CA ALA A 272 25.74 -8.90 2.35
C ALA A 272 25.74 -9.44 0.91
N TRP A 273 24.87 -10.40 0.61
CA TRP A 273 24.70 -10.96 -0.74
C TRP A 273 24.34 -9.90 -1.79
N SER A 274 23.41 -8.98 -1.48
CA SER A 274 23.00 -7.92 -2.40
C SER A 274 24.12 -6.93 -2.77
N LYS A 275 25.19 -6.88 -1.97
CA LYS A 275 26.39 -6.09 -2.27
C LYS A 275 27.41 -6.86 -3.10
N LEU A 276 27.50 -8.19 -2.94
CA LEU A 276 28.46 -9.03 -3.65
C LEU A 276 28.13 -9.18 -5.14
N LEU A 277 26.85 -9.10 -5.51
CA LEU A 277 26.41 -9.09 -6.92
C LEU A 277 26.97 -7.92 -7.76
N VAL A 278 27.64 -6.96 -7.13
CA VAL A 278 28.25 -5.80 -7.81
C VAL A 278 29.70 -6.10 -8.26
N VAL A 279 30.30 -7.24 -7.89
CA VAL A 279 31.76 -7.45 -8.01
C VAL A 279 32.18 -8.43 -9.13
N ASP A 280 31.28 -9.26 -9.65
CA ASP A 280 31.66 -10.37 -10.56
C ASP A 280 31.55 -10.09 -12.08
N GLU A 281 31.34 -8.83 -12.51
CA GLU A 281 31.33 -8.45 -13.95
C GLU A 281 32.41 -7.41 -14.34
N ALA A 282 33.58 -7.40 -13.67
CA ALA A 282 34.72 -6.55 -14.03
C ALA A 282 35.88 -7.34 -14.68
#